data_AF-A0A0C9RIU2-F1
#
_entry.id   AF-A0A0C9RIU2-F1
#
_cell.length_a   1.000
_cell.length_b   1.000
_cell.length_c   1.000
_cell.angle_alpha   90.00
_cell.angle_beta   90.00
_cell.angle_gamma   90.00
#
_symmetry.space_group_name_H-M   'P 1'
#
loop_
_entity.id
_entity.type
_entity.pdbx_description
1 polymer ?
#
loop_
_entity_poly.entity_id
_entity_poly.type
_entity_poly.pdbx_seq_one_letter_code
_entity_poly.pdbx_strand_id
1 'polypeptide(L)'
;MTPGLLGSENIASREFNPLDEEVSVLLGNISMFQRGLHSRGFQSTAIAVVAIVMAGLHVPSTWTPAIVDSIVRAGDELHRDSERSARAGARCLSPSELLTCFVVGDTKARVSIHQHTAAGIVQVQDLTEALGLFFRHHCTGILHTPNFAVAVMQHCGKFYLVDAAVRNSQGRPDYSGGACVIRCERIVRIARAFVSNCNYKVPSVYTLNAVDILDLKFLASEQSCASGC
;
A
#
# COMPACT_ATOMS: atom_id res chain seq x y z
N MET A 1 19.78 -47.59 -5.06
CA MET A 1 19.56 -46.54 -6.08
C MET A 1 18.20 -45.93 -5.83
N THR A 2 18.19 -44.78 -5.17
CA THR A 2 17.11 -43.78 -5.24
C THR A 2 17.80 -42.48 -5.66
N PRO A 3 17.13 -41.65 -6.45
CA PRO A 3 16.41 -40.51 -5.84
C PRO A 3 15.00 -40.38 -6.45
N GLY A 4 13.93 -40.13 -5.69
CA GLY A 4 13.81 -39.06 -4.70
C GLY A 4 13.39 -37.78 -5.43
N LEU A 5 12.12 -37.67 -5.81
CA LEU A 5 11.55 -36.49 -6.47
C LEU A 5 11.58 -35.32 -5.48
N LEU A 6 12.47 -34.36 -5.72
CA LEU A 6 12.53 -33.08 -5.02
C LEU A 6 11.28 -32.25 -5.31
N GLY A 7 10.86 -31.54 -4.27
CA GLY A 7 9.65 -30.72 -4.25
C GLY A 7 9.62 -29.63 -5.31
N SER A 8 8.41 -29.36 -5.78
CA SER A 8 8.08 -28.12 -6.45
C SER A 8 8.15 -26.98 -5.44
N GLU A 9 9.33 -26.38 -5.28
CA GLU A 9 9.44 -25.05 -4.68
C GLU A 9 8.62 -24.08 -5.53
N ASN A 10 7.58 -23.53 -4.91
CA ASN A 10 6.69 -22.54 -5.50
C ASN A 10 7.51 -21.25 -5.68
N ILE A 11 8.06 -21.03 -6.87
CA ILE A 11 8.74 -19.78 -7.22
C ILE A 11 7.69 -18.67 -7.13
N ALA A 12 7.71 -17.90 -6.05
CA ALA A 12 6.90 -16.69 -5.94
C ALA A 12 7.13 -15.85 -7.19
N SER A 13 6.08 -15.68 -8.00
CA SER A 13 6.16 -14.97 -9.27
C SER A 13 6.70 -13.57 -9.01
N ARG A 14 7.82 -13.20 -9.65
CA ARG A 14 8.45 -11.88 -9.50
C ARG A 14 7.67 -10.76 -10.18
N GLU A 15 6.58 -11.10 -10.86
CA GLU A 15 5.79 -10.24 -11.73
C GLU A 15 4.31 -10.29 -11.34
N PHE A 16 3.53 -9.36 -11.90
CA PHE A 16 2.08 -9.36 -11.78
C PHE A 16 1.49 -10.63 -12.42
N ASN A 17 0.90 -11.50 -11.59
CA ASN A 17 0.17 -12.68 -12.04
C ASN A 17 -1.19 -12.27 -12.65
N PRO A 18 -1.45 -12.49 -13.95
CA PRO A 18 -2.75 -12.23 -14.54
C PRO A 18 -3.82 -13.16 -13.96
N LEU A 19 -4.97 -12.59 -13.58
CA LEU A 19 -6.15 -13.35 -13.14
C LEU A 19 -7.20 -13.45 -14.24
N ASP A 20 -7.36 -12.36 -14.98
CA ASP A 20 -8.22 -12.26 -16.16
C ASP A 20 -7.62 -11.20 -17.12
N GLU A 21 -8.31 -10.88 -18.21
CA GLU A 21 -7.86 -9.89 -19.20
C GLU A 21 -7.66 -8.48 -18.61
N GLU A 22 -8.37 -8.16 -17.53
CA GLU A 22 -8.36 -6.83 -16.94
C GLU A 22 -7.57 -6.75 -15.63
N VAL A 23 -7.41 -7.86 -14.90
CA VAL A 23 -6.92 -7.89 -13.51
C VAL A 23 -5.66 -8.73 -13.39
N SER A 24 -4.70 -8.21 -12.64
CA SER A 24 -3.49 -8.93 -12.27
C SER A 24 -3.07 -8.57 -10.85
N VAL A 25 -2.41 -9.50 -10.16
CA VAL A 25 -2.00 -9.35 -8.76
C VAL A 25 -0.51 -9.58 -8.62
N LEU A 26 0.17 -8.67 -7.93
CA LEU A 26 1.53 -8.85 -7.45
C LEU A 26 1.47 -9.13 -5.94
N LEU A 27 2.08 -10.22 -5.50
CA LEU A 27 2.11 -10.61 -4.09
C LEU A 27 3.50 -10.32 -3.49
N GLY A 28 3.54 -9.64 -2.35
CA GLY A 28 4.73 -9.53 -1.50
C GLY A 28 4.97 -10.81 -0.71
N ASN A 29 6.13 -10.91 -0.06
CA ASN A 29 6.47 -12.04 0.80
C ASN A 29 6.06 -11.81 2.27
N ILE A 30 5.76 -10.56 2.63
CA ILE A 30 5.31 -10.19 3.97
C ILE A 30 4.00 -9.40 3.92
N SER A 31 3.26 -9.41 5.03
CA SER A 31 2.11 -8.55 5.25
C SER A 31 2.34 -7.64 6.47
N MET A 32 1.43 -6.71 6.72
CA MET A 32 1.42 -5.88 7.93
C MET A 32 1.33 -6.68 9.25
N PHE A 33 1.00 -7.97 9.18
CA PHE A 33 0.96 -8.88 10.33
C PHE A 33 2.24 -9.71 10.50
N GLN A 34 3.26 -9.48 9.67
CA GLN A 34 4.50 -10.24 9.70
C GLN A 34 5.19 -10.16 11.06
N ARG A 35 5.69 -11.30 11.54
CA ARG A 35 6.49 -11.35 12.77
C ARG A 35 7.77 -10.55 12.59
N GLY A 36 8.07 -9.68 13.56
CA GLY A 36 9.22 -8.76 13.53
C GLY A 36 8.83 -7.31 13.25
N LEU A 37 7.63 -7.08 12.69
CA LEU A 37 7.04 -5.75 12.67
C LEU A 37 6.53 -5.38 14.05
N HIS A 38 6.58 -4.08 14.39
CA HIS A 38 6.28 -3.58 15.72
C HIS A 38 4.82 -3.17 15.87
N SER A 39 4.21 -2.59 14.83
CA SER A 39 2.86 -2.02 14.89
C SER A 39 1.75 -3.04 14.62
N ARG A 40 2.11 -4.23 14.11
CA ARG A 40 1.32 -5.47 14.02
C ARG A 40 -0.20 -5.30 13.81
N GLY A 41 -0.59 -4.74 12.68
CA GLY A 41 -1.99 -4.63 12.28
C GLY A 41 -2.54 -3.20 12.28
N PHE A 42 -1.79 -2.23 12.79
CA PHE A 42 -2.23 -0.83 12.88
C PHE A 42 -1.61 0.10 11.83
N GLN A 43 -0.58 -0.36 11.13
CA GLN A 43 0.24 0.45 10.23
C GLN A 43 -0.33 0.61 8.81
N SER A 44 -1.57 0.21 8.53
CA SER A 44 -2.14 0.23 7.17
C SER A 44 -2.16 1.62 6.52
N THR A 45 -2.52 2.68 7.26
CA THR A 45 -2.52 4.07 6.73
C THR A 45 -1.13 4.55 6.36
N ALA A 46 -0.12 4.23 7.19
CA ALA A 46 1.27 4.57 6.92
C ALA A 46 1.83 3.78 5.74
N ILE A 47 1.50 2.48 5.64
CA ILE A 47 1.85 1.65 4.48
C ILE A 47 1.23 2.22 3.20
N ALA A 48 -0.01 2.71 3.24
CA ALA A 48 -0.66 3.32 2.09
C ALA A 48 0.07 4.58 1.59
N VAL A 49 0.46 5.50 2.48
CA VAL A 49 1.18 6.71 2.07
C VAL A 49 2.60 6.39 1.56
N VAL A 50 3.28 5.39 2.15
CA VAL A 50 4.57 4.92 1.66
C VAL A 50 4.45 4.28 0.27
N ALA A 51 3.38 3.53 0.00
CA ALA A 51 3.13 2.97 -1.33
C ALA A 51 2.99 4.08 -2.39
N ILE A 52 2.32 5.18 -2.05
CA ILE A 52 2.18 6.35 -2.92
C ILE A 52 3.55 6.99 -3.19
N VAL A 53 4.38 7.18 -2.15
CA VAL A 53 5.76 7.67 -2.33
C VAL A 53 6.58 6.74 -3.21
N MET A 54 6.47 5.42 -3.01
CA MET A 54 7.16 4.44 -3.85
C MET A 54 6.68 4.46 -5.31
N ALA A 55 5.45 4.87 -5.58
CA ALA A 55 4.96 5.07 -6.96
C ALA A 55 5.60 6.29 -7.64
N GLY A 56 6.04 7.28 -6.85
CA GLY A 56 6.85 8.40 -7.34
C GLY A 56 8.32 8.04 -7.59
N LEU A 57 8.83 7.00 -6.93
CA LEU A 57 10.21 6.51 -7.09
C LEU A 57 10.34 5.43 -8.16
N HIS A 58 9.34 4.58 -8.29
CA HIS A 58 9.30 3.46 -9.21
C HIS A 58 7.93 3.32 -9.86
N VAL A 59 7.93 3.12 -11.17
CA VAL A 59 6.70 2.93 -11.95
C VAL A 59 5.89 1.74 -11.40
N PRO A 60 4.61 1.90 -11.02
CA PRO A 60 3.82 0.83 -10.40
C PRO A 60 3.73 -0.49 -11.19
N SER A 61 3.78 -0.43 -12.52
CA SER A 61 3.77 -1.64 -13.37
C SER A 61 5.07 -2.45 -13.32
N THR A 62 6.16 -1.88 -12.82
CA THR A 62 7.47 -2.54 -12.70
C THR A 62 7.78 -2.99 -11.27
N TRP A 63 6.81 -2.86 -10.35
CA TRP A 63 7.00 -3.28 -8.97
C TRP A 63 7.21 -4.80 -8.89
N THR A 64 8.03 -5.18 -7.93
CA THR A 64 8.37 -6.57 -7.61
C THR A 64 7.94 -6.90 -6.18
N PRO A 65 7.91 -8.18 -5.77
CA PRO A 65 7.60 -8.53 -4.38
C PRO A 65 8.52 -7.82 -3.38
N ALA A 66 9.79 -7.60 -3.73
CA ALA A 66 10.75 -6.89 -2.90
C ALA A 66 10.36 -5.41 -2.67
N ILE A 67 9.83 -4.73 -3.70
CA ILE A 67 9.30 -3.37 -3.56
C ILE A 67 8.10 -3.35 -2.61
N VAL A 68 7.18 -4.32 -2.76
CA VAL A 68 6.01 -4.45 -1.86
C VAL A 68 6.46 -4.68 -0.41
N ASP A 69 7.45 -5.54 -0.19
CA ASP A 69 7.99 -5.80 1.14
C ASP A 69 8.67 -4.55 1.74
N SER A 70 9.39 -3.77 0.94
CA SER A 70 9.99 -2.50 1.37
C SER A 70 8.93 -1.48 1.76
N ILE A 71 7.83 -1.39 1.01
CA ILE A 71 6.67 -0.55 1.33
C ILE A 71 6.11 -0.92 2.71
N VAL A 72 5.94 -2.22 2.99
CA VAL A 72 5.42 -2.69 4.29
C VAL A 72 6.35 -2.32 5.44
N ARG A 73 7.67 -2.52 5.28
CA ARG A 73 8.65 -2.20 6.33
C ARG A 73 8.74 -0.70 6.61
N ALA A 74 8.89 0.12 5.57
CA ALA A 74 8.94 1.58 5.73
C ALA A 74 7.62 2.14 6.28
N GLY A 75 6.47 1.51 5.96
CA GLY A 75 5.19 1.86 6.56
C GLY A 75 5.10 1.54 8.06
N ASP A 76 5.68 0.43 8.52
CA ASP A 76 5.77 0.11 9.97
C ASP A 76 6.63 1.14 10.71
N GLU A 77 7.74 1.58 10.11
CA GLU A 77 8.60 2.63 10.64
C GLU A 77 7.87 3.97 10.74
N LEU A 78 7.25 4.41 9.63
CA LEU A 78 6.47 5.65 9.59
C LEU A 78 5.32 5.64 10.59
N HIS A 79 4.63 4.50 10.75
CA HIS A 79 3.56 4.38 11.73
C HIS A 79 4.08 4.60 13.15
N ARG A 80 5.18 3.95 13.54
CA ARG A 80 5.80 4.13 14.87
C ARG A 80 6.18 5.58 15.13
N ASP A 81 6.76 6.24 14.15
CA ASP A 81 7.15 7.65 14.29
C ASP A 81 5.92 8.55 14.44
N SER A 82 4.90 8.31 13.63
CA SER A 82 3.64 9.05 13.67
C SER A 82 2.85 8.80 14.96
N GLU A 83 2.79 7.55 15.44
CA GLU A 83 2.14 7.15 16.68
C GLU A 83 2.76 7.86 17.89
N ARG A 84 4.09 7.92 17.96
CA ARG A 84 4.82 8.64 19.00
C ARG A 84 4.54 10.14 18.95
N SER A 85 4.52 10.73 17.75
CA SER A 85 4.22 12.14 17.56
C SER A 85 2.78 12.49 17.95
N ALA A 86 1.82 11.67 17.54
CA ALA A 86 0.39 11.87 17.80
C ALA A 86 -0.04 11.47 19.21
N ARG A 87 0.78 10.71 19.95
CA ARG A 87 0.44 10.11 21.26
C ARG A 87 -0.85 9.27 21.19
N ALA A 88 -1.03 8.57 20.06
CA ALA A 88 -2.27 7.90 19.70
C ALA A 88 -2.49 6.53 20.38
N GLY A 89 -1.41 5.92 20.89
CA GLY A 89 -1.39 4.54 21.36
C GLY A 89 -1.57 3.53 20.22
N ALA A 90 -1.67 2.25 20.58
CA ALA A 90 -1.68 1.15 19.63
C ALA A 90 -3.04 1.02 18.90
N ARG A 91 -3.20 1.77 17.80
CA ARG A 91 -4.37 1.73 16.92
C ARG A 91 -4.03 2.18 15.50
N CYS A 92 -4.94 1.92 14.56
CA CYS A 92 -4.85 2.51 13.23
C CYS A 92 -4.92 4.05 13.32
N LEU A 93 -3.95 4.71 12.69
CA LEU A 93 -3.91 6.17 12.61
C LEU A 93 -4.77 6.65 11.44
N SER A 94 -5.45 7.77 11.64
CA SER A 94 -6.10 8.49 10.54
C SER A 94 -5.04 9.19 9.67
N PRO A 95 -5.37 9.53 8.40
CA PRO A 95 -4.41 10.17 7.51
C PRO A 95 -3.85 11.51 8.04
N SER A 96 -4.63 12.25 8.84
CA SER A 96 -4.20 13.52 9.44
C SER A 96 -3.22 13.37 10.60
N GLU A 97 -3.07 12.15 11.14
CA GLU A 97 -2.16 11.86 12.25
C GLU A 97 -0.79 11.37 11.76
N LEU A 98 -0.62 11.16 10.46
CA LEU A 98 0.65 10.75 9.88
C LEU A 98 1.63 11.93 9.79
N LEU A 99 2.90 11.63 10.04
CA LEU A 99 3.98 12.52 9.65
C LEU A 99 3.98 12.67 8.12
N THR A 100 4.03 13.91 7.65
CA THR A 100 4.03 14.24 6.22
C THR A 100 5.42 14.40 5.63
N CYS A 101 6.46 14.22 6.45
CA CYS A 101 7.85 14.19 6.01
C CYS A 101 8.57 13.02 6.67
N PHE A 102 9.08 12.11 5.85
CA PHE A 102 9.64 10.83 6.30
C PHE A 102 10.63 10.29 5.27
N VAL A 103 11.36 9.23 5.64
CA VAL A 103 12.37 8.60 4.79
C VAL A 103 11.85 7.25 4.29
N VAL A 104 12.06 6.96 3.01
CA VAL A 104 11.80 5.67 2.39
C VAL A 104 13.08 5.24 1.67
N GLY A 105 13.75 4.21 2.20
CA GLY A 105 15.10 3.85 1.77
C GLY A 105 16.07 5.02 1.98
N ASP A 106 16.70 5.47 0.90
CA ASP A 106 17.64 6.61 0.92
C ASP A 106 16.98 7.92 0.48
N THR A 107 15.64 7.99 0.41
CA THR A 107 14.93 9.17 -0.06
C THR A 107 14.08 9.79 1.04
N LYS A 108 14.30 11.06 1.33
CA LYS A 108 13.40 11.87 2.15
C LYS A 108 12.24 12.36 1.28
N ALA A 109 11.04 11.93 1.63
CA ALA A 109 9.81 12.35 1.00
C ALA A 109 9.09 13.42 1.82
N ARG A 110 8.41 14.34 1.13
CA ARG A 110 7.44 15.24 1.73
C ARG A 110 6.14 15.17 0.95
N VAL A 111 5.04 14.95 1.64
CA VAL A 111 3.71 14.78 1.03
C VAL A 111 2.71 15.80 1.58
N SER A 112 1.67 16.10 0.81
CA SER A 112 0.46 16.74 1.30
C SER A 112 -0.63 15.69 1.38
N ILE A 113 -1.38 15.64 2.49
CA ILE A 113 -2.56 14.78 2.63
C ILE A 113 -3.79 15.68 2.72
N HIS A 114 -4.62 15.65 1.70
CA HIS A 114 -5.88 16.38 1.66
C HIS A 114 -6.90 15.68 2.54
N GLN A 115 -7.59 16.44 3.38
CA GLN A 115 -8.59 15.87 4.28
C GLN A 115 -9.94 15.75 3.57
N HIS A 116 -10.54 14.55 3.63
CA HIS A 116 -11.93 14.30 3.21
C HIS A 116 -12.24 14.70 1.76
N THR A 117 -11.33 14.42 0.81
CA THR A 117 -11.55 14.67 -0.63
C THR A 117 -12.85 14.05 -1.12
N ALA A 118 -13.18 12.85 -0.63
CA ALA A 118 -14.51 12.27 -0.73
C ALA A 118 -14.79 11.40 0.51
N ALA A 119 -16.05 11.08 0.75
CA ALA A 119 -16.47 10.15 1.80
C ALA A 119 -17.78 9.46 1.38
N GLY A 120 -18.01 8.26 1.89
CA GLY A 120 -19.17 7.47 1.53
C GLY A 120 -19.29 6.19 2.34
N ILE A 121 -20.17 5.29 1.88
CA ILE A 121 -20.41 3.99 2.51
C ILE A 121 -19.63 2.92 1.75
N VAL A 122 -19.05 1.96 2.44
CA VAL A 122 -18.28 0.85 1.84
C VAL A 122 -19.21 -0.10 1.06
N GLN A 123 -19.64 0.35 -0.12
CA GLN A 123 -20.46 -0.35 -1.09
C GLN A 123 -19.84 -0.17 -2.47
N VAL A 124 -19.97 -1.20 -3.32
CA VAL A 124 -19.30 -1.22 -4.62
C VAL A 124 -19.72 -0.04 -5.49
N GLN A 125 -21.02 0.28 -5.53
CA GLN A 125 -21.54 1.35 -6.38
C GLN A 125 -21.04 2.73 -5.91
N ASP A 126 -21.26 3.05 -4.64
CA ASP A 126 -20.82 4.31 -4.01
C ASP A 126 -19.31 4.53 -4.19
N LEU A 127 -18.50 3.52 -3.87
CA LEU A 127 -17.06 3.60 -4.01
C LEU A 127 -16.60 3.70 -5.48
N THR A 128 -17.31 3.08 -6.42
CA THR A 128 -16.99 3.20 -7.86
C THR A 128 -17.22 4.61 -8.36
N GLU A 129 -18.33 5.24 -7.95
CA GLU A 129 -18.66 6.62 -8.32
C GLU A 129 -17.67 7.61 -7.70
N ALA A 130 -17.37 7.45 -6.40
CA ALA A 130 -16.41 8.29 -5.70
C ALA A 130 -14.99 8.18 -6.27
N LEU A 131 -14.50 6.96 -6.53
CA LEU A 131 -13.19 6.76 -7.19
C LEU A 131 -13.21 7.34 -8.62
N GLY A 132 -14.32 7.22 -9.33
CA GLY A 132 -14.51 7.78 -10.66
C GLY A 132 -14.40 9.30 -10.71
N LEU A 133 -14.95 10.00 -9.71
CA LEU A 133 -14.80 11.44 -9.56
C LEU A 133 -13.40 11.81 -9.05
N PHE A 134 -12.88 11.07 -8.08
CA PHE A 134 -11.56 11.30 -7.49
C PHE A 134 -10.45 11.27 -8.55
N PHE A 135 -10.43 10.23 -9.39
CA PHE A 135 -9.40 10.06 -10.42
C PHE A 135 -9.47 11.07 -11.58
N ARG A 136 -10.50 11.93 -11.63
CA ARG A 136 -10.54 13.08 -12.56
C ARG A 136 -9.68 14.25 -12.08
N HIS A 137 -9.41 14.32 -10.78
CA HIS A 137 -8.74 15.46 -10.15
C HIS A 137 -7.45 15.08 -9.42
N HIS A 138 -7.28 13.81 -9.09
CA HIS A 138 -6.14 13.29 -8.32
C HIS A 138 -5.66 11.96 -8.88
N CYS A 139 -4.36 11.66 -8.79
CA CYS A 139 -3.82 10.38 -9.24
C CYS A 139 -3.64 9.37 -8.10
N THR A 140 -3.50 9.83 -6.87
CA THR A 140 -3.11 8.98 -5.73
C THR A 140 -3.86 9.39 -4.46
N GLY A 141 -4.32 8.41 -3.70
CA GLY A 141 -5.04 8.68 -2.45
C GLY A 141 -5.04 7.51 -1.48
N ILE A 142 -5.38 7.84 -0.23
CA ILE A 142 -5.59 6.87 0.84
C ILE A 142 -7.09 6.65 0.97
N LEU A 143 -7.54 5.43 0.67
CA LEU A 143 -8.88 4.96 0.97
C LEU A 143 -8.89 4.40 2.39
N HIS A 144 -9.47 5.17 3.31
CA HIS A 144 -9.37 4.94 4.75
C HIS A 144 -10.74 4.64 5.36
N THR A 145 -10.79 3.61 6.19
CA THR A 145 -11.90 3.22 7.07
C THR A 145 -11.40 3.29 8.51
N PRO A 146 -12.27 3.24 9.54
CA PRO A 146 -11.84 3.43 10.94
C PRO A 146 -10.69 2.53 11.42
N ASN A 147 -10.55 1.32 10.87
CA ASN A 147 -9.57 0.33 11.32
C ASN A 147 -8.63 -0.15 10.21
N PHE A 148 -8.72 0.40 9.00
CA PHE A 148 -7.96 -0.11 7.86
C PHE A 148 -7.86 0.93 6.74
N ALA A 149 -6.74 0.92 6.04
CA ALA A 149 -6.53 1.76 4.86
C ALA A 149 -5.80 1.01 3.75
N VAL A 150 -6.05 1.43 2.52
CA VAL A 150 -5.31 1.00 1.33
C VAL A 150 -4.90 2.22 0.51
N ALA A 151 -3.81 2.10 -0.25
CA ALA A 151 -3.52 3.10 -1.27
C ALA A 151 -4.31 2.77 -2.54
N VAL A 152 -4.86 3.80 -3.17
CA VAL A 152 -5.47 3.72 -4.51
C VAL A 152 -4.74 4.69 -5.43
N MET A 153 -4.41 4.23 -6.63
CA MET A 153 -3.59 5.00 -7.56
C MET A 153 -4.07 4.81 -9.01
N GLN A 154 -3.89 5.82 -9.84
CA GLN A 154 -4.03 5.75 -11.29
C GLN A 154 -2.69 6.09 -11.94
N HIS A 155 -2.22 5.22 -12.84
CA HIS A 155 -0.97 5.43 -13.56
C HIS A 155 -1.06 4.81 -14.96
N CYS A 156 -0.69 5.57 -15.99
CA CYS A 156 -0.73 5.15 -17.41
C CYS A 156 -2.03 4.42 -17.83
N GLY A 157 -3.19 4.95 -17.42
CA GLY A 157 -4.49 4.39 -17.77
C GLY A 157 -4.89 3.10 -17.03
N LYS A 158 -4.10 2.66 -16.05
CA LYS A 158 -4.43 1.54 -15.16
C LYS A 158 -4.68 2.05 -13.74
N PHE A 159 -5.46 1.29 -12.98
CA PHE A 159 -5.75 1.53 -11.57
C PHE A 159 -5.07 0.50 -10.70
N TYR A 160 -4.64 0.93 -9.52
CA TYR A 160 -3.90 0.11 -8.58
C TYR A 160 -4.51 0.23 -7.18
N LEU A 161 -4.56 -0.88 -6.46
CA LEU A 161 -4.86 -0.94 -5.03
C LEU A 161 -3.75 -1.69 -4.31
N VAL A 162 -3.19 -1.09 -3.27
CA VAL A 162 -2.17 -1.71 -2.43
C VAL A 162 -2.81 -2.11 -1.11
N ASP A 163 -2.93 -3.41 -0.89
CA ASP A 163 -3.55 -4.02 0.28
C ASP A 163 -2.46 -4.61 1.19
N ALA A 164 -2.27 -4.02 2.36
CA ALA A 164 -1.20 -4.40 3.28
C ALA A 164 -1.47 -5.70 4.07
N ALA A 165 -2.72 -6.18 4.08
CA ALA A 165 -3.12 -7.34 4.85
C ALA A 165 -2.72 -8.67 4.17
N VAL A 166 -2.92 -9.80 4.85
CA VAL A 166 -2.64 -11.12 4.27
C VAL A 166 -3.60 -11.38 3.12
N ARG A 167 -3.04 -11.56 1.92
CA ARG A 167 -3.76 -11.93 0.71
C ARG A 167 -3.10 -13.12 0.02
N ASN A 168 -3.88 -13.88 -0.72
CA ASN A 168 -3.37 -14.92 -1.60
C ASN A 168 -3.07 -14.40 -3.02
N SER A 169 -2.67 -15.30 -3.91
CA SER A 169 -2.35 -14.99 -5.32
C SER A 169 -3.53 -14.42 -6.12
N GLN A 170 -4.75 -14.50 -5.60
CA GLN A 170 -5.97 -13.92 -6.19
C GLN A 170 -6.32 -12.55 -5.60
N GLY A 171 -5.48 -12.01 -4.70
CA GLY A 171 -5.74 -10.75 -4.00
C GLY A 171 -6.90 -10.83 -2.99
N ARG A 172 -7.26 -12.04 -2.54
CA ARG A 172 -8.35 -12.30 -1.58
C ARG A 172 -7.81 -12.56 -0.18
N PRO A 173 -8.59 -12.31 0.90
CA PRO A 173 -8.19 -12.65 2.26
C PRO A 173 -7.84 -14.12 2.38
N ASP A 174 -6.75 -14.40 3.10
CA ASP A 174 -6.25 -15.76 3.34
C ASP A 174 -5.55 -15.80 4.71
N TYR A 175 -5.26 -17.00 5.21
CA TYR A 175 -4.44 -17.23 6.40
C TYR A 175 -2.94 -17.24 6.07
N SER A 176 -2.58 -17.47 4.80
CA SER A 176 -1.20 -17.50 4.32
C SER A 176 -1.03 -16.61 3.09
N GLY A 177 0.08 -15.89 3.03
CA GLY A 177 0.40 -14.97 1.95
C GLY A 177 0.98 -13.65 2.45
N GLY A 178 0.88 -12.62 1.64
CA GLY A 178 1.52 -11.32 1.87
C GLY A 178 0.60 -10.16 1.52
N ALA A 179 1.10 -8.95 1.73
CA ALA A 179 0.53 -7.75 1.14
C ALA A 179 0.50 -7.90 -0.38
N CYS A 180 -0.47 -7.29 -1.05
CA CYS A 180 -0.58 -7.40 -2.50
C CYS A 180 -0.84 -6.06 -3.18
N VAL A 181 -0.57 -6.04 -4.47
CA VAL A 181 -0.95 -4.96 -5.38
C VAL A 181 -1.87 -5.53 -6.43
N ILE A 182 -3.11 -5.03 -6.46
CA ILE A 182 -4.09 -5.37 -7.48
C ILE A 182 -4.03 -4.29 -8.55
N ARG A 183 -3.70 -4.67 -9.77
CA ARG A 183 -3.74 -3.80 -10.96
C ARG A 183 -4.96 -4.14 -11.80
N CYS A 184 -5.71 -3.14 -12.25
CA CYS A 184 -6.81 -3.36 -13.18
C CYS A 184 -7.04 -2.22 -14.18
N GLU A 185 -7.84 -2.50 -15.22
CA GLU A 185 -8.21 -1.51 -16.23
C GLU A 185 -9.41 -0.63 -15.85
N ARG A 186 -10.30 -1.14 -15.00
CA ARG A 186 -11.54 -0.47 -14.63
C ARG A 186 -11.64 -0.22 -13.13
N ILE A 187 -12.07 0.98 -12.75
CA ILE A 187 -12.25 1.41 -11.36
C ILE A 187 -13.17 0.47 -10.57
N VAL A 188 -14.24 -0.05 -11.21
CA VAL A 188 -15.18 -0.98 -10.56
C VAL A 188 -14.49 -2.24 -10.02
N ARG A 189 -13.35 -2.65 -10.61
CA ARG A 189 -12.57 -3.81 -10.12
C ARG A 189 -11.84 -3.47 -8.82
N ILE A 190 -11.29 -2.27 -8.68
CA ILE A 190 -10.73 -1.76 -7.41
C ILE A 190 -11.80 -1.72 -6.32
N ALA A 191 -12.97 -1.12 -6.62
CA ALA A 191 -14.06 -1.00 -5.66
C ALA A 191 -14.56 -2.37 -5.19
N ARG A 192 -14.74 -3.33 -6.12
CA ARG A 192 -15.11 -4.72 -5.78
C ARG A 192 -14.06 -5.41 -4.93
N ALA A 193 -12.78 -5.28 -5.29
CA ALA A 193 -11.69 -5.89 -4.52
C ALA A 193 -11.68 -5.37 -3.08
N PHE A 194 -11.73 -4.05 -2.89
CA PHE A 194 -11.75 -3.43 -1.57
C PHE A 194 -12.95 -3.89 -0.74
N VAL A 195 -14.17 -3.72 -1.28
CA VAL A 195 -15.42 -4.05 -0.55
C VAL A 195 -15.47 -5.53 -0.18
N SER A 196 -15.09 -6.43 -1.08
CA SER A 196 -15.01 -7.87 -0.77
C SER A 196 -13.96 -8.20 0.29
N ASN A 197 -12.81 -7.52 0.29
CA ASN A 197 -11.71 -7.81 1.20
C ASN A 197 -11.96 -7.27 2.62
N CYS A 198 -12.73 -6.19 2.74
CA CYS A 198 -13.11 -5.62 4.03
C CYS A 198 -13.94 -6.57 4.91
N ASN A 199 -14.77 -7.44 4.30
CA ASN A 199 -15.64 -8.41 4.98
C ASN A 199 -16.36 -7.85 6.24
N TYR A 200 -16.79 -6.58 6.19
CA TYR A 200 -17.47 -5.97 7.32
C TYR A 200 -18.85 -6.60 7.48
N LYS A 201 -19.13 -7.12 8.68
CA LYS A 201 -20.45 -7.69 9.04
C LYS A 201 -21.53 -6.63 9.20
N VAL A 202 -21.14 -5.36 9.22
CA VAL A 202 -22.00 -4.19 9.38
C VAL A 202 -21.61 -3.14 8.33
N PRO A 203 -22.53 -2.25 7.94
CA PRO A 203 -22.20 -1.09 7.12
C PRO A 203 -21.04 -0.31 7.74
N SER A 204 -20.05 0.02 6.92
CA SER A 204 -18.90 0.84 7.31
C SER A 204 -18.81 2.04 6.38
N VAL A 205 -18.13 3.09 6.83
CA VAL A 205 -17.88 4.30 6.05
C VAL A 205 -16.41 4.37 5.65
N TYR A 206 -16.15 5.07 4.55
CA TYR A 206 -14.81 5.39 4.13
C TYR A 206 -14.64 6.89 3.94
N THR A 207 -13.38 7.31 4.01
CA THR A 207 -12.90 8.59 3.50
C THR A 207 -11.85 8.30 2.44
N LEU A 208 -11.83 9.11 1.39
CA LEU A 208 -10.81 9.11 0.37
C LEU A 208 -10.05 10.42 0.48
N ASN A 209 -8.75 10.32 0.68
CA ASN A 209 -7.88 11.46 1.01
C ASN A 209 -6.80 11.54 -0.07
N ALA A 210 -6.83 12.57 -0.91
CA ALA A 210 -5.82 12.76 -1.94
C ALA A 210 -4.44 12.96 -1.30
N VAL A 211 -3.41 12.40 -1.93
CA VAL A 211 -2.04 12.56 -1.49
C VAL A 211 -1.21 13.07 -2.65
N ASP A 212 -0.59 14.23 -2.45
CA ASP A 212 0.36 14.81 -3.41
C ASP A 212 1.78 14.66 -2.89
N ILE A 213 2.69 14.20 -3.73
CA ILE A 213 4.13 14.20 -3.43
C ILE A 213 4.66 15.61 -3.73
N LEU A 214 5.12 16.31 -2.69
CA LEU A 214 5.61 17.68 -2.81
C LEU A 214 7.11 17.75 -3.09
N ASP A 215 7.88 16.77 -2.59
CA ASP A 215 9.32 16.69 -2.77
C ASP A 215 9.85 15.27 -2.52
N LEU A 216 10.89 14.89 -3.26
CA LEU A 216 11.66 13.66 -3.13
C LEU A 216 13.14 14.03 -3.19
N LYS A 217 13.83 13.96 -2.04
CA LYS A 217 15.24 14.31 -1.91
C LYS A 217 16.07 13.08 -1.55
N PHE A 218 16.97 12.68 -2.44
CA PHE A 218 17.95 11.63 -2.17
C PHE A 218 18.92 12.09 -1.07
N LEU A 219 19.11 11.24 -0.07
CA LEU A 219 20.05 11.42 1.02
C LEU A 219 21.38 10.80 0.58
N ALA A 220 22.30 11.61 0.06
CA ALA A 220 23.65 11.13 -0.17
C ALA A 220 24.29 10.73 1.16
N SER A 221 24.95 9.57 1.21
CA SER A 221 25.90 9.31 2.28
C SER A 221 27.05 10.30 2.12
N GLU A 222 27.35 11.08 3.16
CA GLU A 222 28.61 11.82 3.19
C GLU A 222 29.75 10.78 3.19
N GLN A 223 30.34 10.53 2.03
CA GLN A 223 31.66 9.94 1.96
C GLN A 223 32.61 10.93 2.62
N SER A 224 32.96 10.66 3.88
CA SER A 224 34.17 11.20 4.46
C SER A 224 35.34 10.64 3.65
N CYS A 225 35.73 11.34 2.59
CA CYS A 225 37.10 11.29 2.11
C CYS A 225 37.94 11.87 3.24
N ALA A 226 38.30 11.03 4.21
CA ALA A 226 39.45 11.26 5.06
C ALA A 226 40.65 11.31 4.11
N SER A 227 41.00 12.51 3.67
CA SER A 227 42.26 12.82 3.04
C SER A 227 43.35 12.48 4.05
N GLY A 228 43.95 11.30 3.90
CA GLY A 228 45.25 11.01 4.48
C GLY A 228 46.26 11.96 3.88
N CYS A 229 46.72 12.91 4.68
CA CYS A 229 48.01 13.58 4.56
C CYS A 229 48.75 13.32 5.87
#